data_AF-A0A8T4VZB4-F1
#
_entry.id   AF-A0A8T4VZB4-F1
#
_cell.length_a   1.000
_cell.length_b   1.000
_cell.length_c   1.000
_cell.angle_alpha   90.00
_cell.angle_beta   90.00
_cell.angle_gamma   90.00
#
_symmetry.space_group_name_H-M   'P 1'
#
loop_
_entity.id
_entity.type
_entity.pdbx_description
1 polymer ?
#
loop_
_entity_poly.entity_id
_entity_poly.type
_entity_poly.pdbx_seq_one_letter_code
_entity_poly.pdbx_strand_id
1 'polypeptide(L)'
;MKEIGILPCSGACNVGSLSNKAVVNTLEEKENTDFVCALGLPLGIEGIIKNGKSSDGYIALNGCKVRCATKALMSAGIPVNEEIVITERYDIEKNKNFRSEEKLDEMIEDLKNNVDQFQKN
;
A
#
# COMPACT_ATOMS: atom_id res chain seq x y z
N MET A 1 4.21 -18.76 7.36
CA MET A 1 4.64 -17.35 7.24
C MET A 1 3.39 -16.55 7.02
N LYS A 2 3.17 -15.45 7.76
CA LYS A 2 1.97 -14.63 7.57
C LYS A 2 2.06 -13.89 6.24
N GLU A 3 0.99 -13.93 5.46
CA GLU A 3 0.87 -13.22 4.19
C GLU A 3 0.32 -11.81 4.44
N ILE A 4 0.99 -10.77 3.90
CA ILE A 4 0.66 -9.38 4.16
C ILE A 4 0.16 -8.70 2.88
N GLY A 5 -1.10 -8.25 2.90
CA GLY A 5 -1.71 -7.51 1.82
C GLY A 5 -1.31 -6.05 1.87
N ILE A 6 -0.72 -5.52 0.79
CA ILE A 6 -0.31 -4.12 0.72
C ILE A 6 -1.18 -3.41 -0.32
N LEU A 7 -1.85 -2.34 0.11
CA LEU A 7 -2.70 -1.54 -0.76
C LEU A 7 -2.05 -0.17 -1.04
N PRO A 8 -1.53 0.08 -2.25
CA PRO A 8 -1.08 1.40 -2.63
C PRO A 8 -2.26 2.29 -3.01
N CYS A 9 -2.17 3.58 -2.71
CA CYS A 9 -3.18 4.56 -3.10
C CYS A 9 -3.29 4.73 -4.62
N SER A 10 -2.18 4.60 -5.36
CA SER A 10 -2.12 4.64 -6.84
C SER A 10 -2.85 5.84 -7.48
N GLY A 11 -2.84 6.99 -6.82
CA GLY A 11 -3.52 8.20 -7.28
C GLY A 11 -2.80 8.92 -8.43
N ALA A 12 -3.51 9.82 -9.11
CA ALA A 12 -2.99 10.61 -10.23
C ALA A 12 -2.04 11.76 -9.81
N CYS A 13 -0.89 11.42 -9.21
CA CYS A 13 0.19 12.35 -8.83
C CYS A 13 1.51 11.59 -8.56
N ASN A 14 2.62 12.30 -8.34
CA ASN A 14 3.92 11.71 -8.00
C ASN A 14 3.86 10.71 -6.83
N VAL A 15 3.26 11.09 -5.70
CA VAL A 15 3.17 10.23 -4.50
C VAL A 15 2.21 9.04 -4.69
N GLY A 16 1.25 9.16 -5.61
CA GLY A 16 0.42 8.03 -6.03
C GLY A 16 1.22 7.03 -6.87
N SER A 17 1.97 7.53 -7.86
CA SER A 17 2.90 6.70 -8.66
C SER A 17 3.98 6.05 -7.80
N LEU A 18 4.58 6.79 -6.86
CA LEU A 18 5.55 6.28 -5.89
C LEU A 18 4.95 5.15 -5.03
N SER A 19 3.74 5.34 -4.50
CA SER A 19 3.08 4.28 -3.72
C SER A 19 2.94 2.98 -4.52
N ASN A 20 2.52 3.07 -5.79
CA ASN A 20 2.37 1.89 -6.63
C ASN A 20 3.73 1.23 -6.92
N LYS A 21 4.76 2.02 -7.26
CA LYS A 21 6.11 1.53 -7.51
C LYS A 21 6.68 0.82 -6.27
N ALA A 22 6.55 1.44 -5.09
CA ALA A 22 7.10 0.89 -3.85
C ALA A 22 6.48 -0.47 -3.52
N VAL A 23 5.15 -0.61 -3.67
CA VAL A 23 4.46 -1.89 -3.46
C VAL A 23 4.91 -2.93 -4.48
N VAL A 24 4.91 -2.62 -5.77
CA VAL A 24 5.34 -3.58 -6.81
C VAL A 24 6.77 -4.09 -6.55
N ASN A 25 7.72 -3.20 -6.27
CA ASN A 25 9.10 -3.62 -5.99
C ASN A 25 9.20 -4.44 -4.69
N THR A 26 8.42 -4.10 -3.66
CA THR A 26 8.37 -4.89 -2.41
C THR A 26 7.92 -6.31 -2.67
N LEU A 27 6.90 -6.50 -3.50
CA LEU A 27 6.36 -7.82 -3.84
C LEU A 27 7.35 -8.69 -4.60
N GLU A 28 8.12 -8.11 -5.51
CA GLU A 28 9.19 -8.83 -6.22
C GLU A 28 10.32 -9.28 -5.28
N GLU A 29 10.52 -8.59 -4.15
CA GLU A 29 11.56 -8.89 -3.17
C GLU A 29 11.07 -9.70 -1.94
N LYS A 30 9.76 -9.82 -1.73
CA LYS A 30 9.14 -10.46 -0.56
C LYS A 30 8.01 -11.40 -0.96
N GLU A 31 8.29 -12.70 -0.94
CA GLU A 31 7.34 -13.76 -1.31
C GLU A 31 6.07 -13.81 -0.42
N ASN A 32 6.09 -13.22 0.78
CA ASN A 32 4.96 -13.24 1.72
C ASN A 32 4.12 -11.96 1.67
N THR A 33 4.07 -11.31 0.51
CA THR A 33 3.28 -10.10 0.30
C THR A 33 2.35 -10.24 -0.89
N ASP A 34 1.18 -9.61 -0.82
CA ASP A 34 0.19 -9.60 -1.90
C ASP A 34 -0.27 -8.18 -2.23
N PHE A 35 -0.68 -7.97 -3.47
CA PHE A 35 -1.13 -6.68 -3.97
C PHE A 35 -2.64 -6.56 -3.81
N VAL A 36 -3.09 -5.65 -2.94
CA VAL A 36 -4.53 -5.42 -2.79
C VAL A 36 -5.00 -4.37 -3.81
N CYS A 37 -5.94 -4.73 -4.67
CA CYS A 37 -6.46 -3.84 -5.70
C CYS A 37 -7.28 -2.67 -5.10
N ALA A 38 -6.74 -1.45 -5.19
CA ALA A 38 -7.37 -0.25 -4.62
C ALA A 38 -8.75 0.10 -5.20
N LEU A 39 -8.97 -0.10 -6.51
CA LEU A 39 -10.20 0.31 -7.18
C LEU A 39 -11.34 -0.71 -7.03
N GLY A 40 -11.01 -2.01 -7.05
CA GLY A 40 -12.02 -3.06 -7.03
C GLY A 40 -12.75 -3.21 -5.69
N LEU A 41 -12.11 -2.84 -4.59
CA LEU A 41 -12.72 -2.86 -3.25
C LEU A 41 -13.95 -1.94 -3.14
N PRO A 42 -13.83 -0.60 -3.34
CA PRO A 42 -14.98 0.29 -3.21
C PRO A 42 -16.05 0.07 -4.30
N LEU A 43 -15.69 -0.57 -5.42
CA LEU A 43 -16.64 -0.93 -6.48
C LEU A 43 -17.48 -2.18 -6.15
N GLY A 44 -17.22 -2.88 -5.05
CA GLY A 44 -18.00 -4.05 -4.69
C GLY A 44 -17.71 -5.28 -5.54
N ILE A 45 -16.56 -5.34 -6.23
CA ILE A 45 -16.24 -6.46 -7.12
C ILE A 45 -15.94 -7.69 -6.26
N GLU A 46 -16.88 -8.64 -6.20
CA GLU A 46 -16.87 -9.78 -5.26
C GLU A 46 -15.55 -10.56 -5.26
N GLY A 47 -15.03 -10.90 -6.45
CA GLY A 47 -13.76 -11.62 -6.56
C GLY A 47 -12.56 -10.85 -6.02
N ILE A 48 -12.55 -9.52 -6.21
CA ILE A 48 -11.49 -8.65 -5.68
C ILE A 48 -11.61 -8.48 -4.18
N ILE A 49 -12.83 -8.34 -3.64
CA ILE A 49 -13.05 -8.26 -2.20
C ILE A 49 -12.65 -9.57 -1.51
N LYS A 50 -13.00 -10.71 -2.10
CA LYS A 50 -12.62 -12.02 -1.57
C LYS A 50 -11.10 -12.17 -1.52
N ASN A 51 -10.40 -11.85 -2.61
CA ASN A 51 -8.95 -11.91 -2.66
C ASN A 51 -8.31 -10.89 -1.71
N GLY A 52 -8.80 -9.65 -1.67
CA GLY A 52 -8.30 -8.63 -0.74
C GLY A 52 -8.55 -8.94 0.74
N LYS A 53 -9.27 -10.02 1.08
CA LYS A 53 -9.49 -10.51 2.44
C LYS A 53 -8.67 -11.76 2.79
N SER A 54 -7.84 -12.28 1.89
CA SER A 54 -7.11 -13.54 2.13
C SER A 54 -5.83 -13.37 2.93
N SER A 55 -5.28 -12.16 3.05
CA SER A 55 -4.06 -11.89 3.80
C SER A 55 -4.29 -11.88 5.32
N ASP A 56 -3.25 -12.22 6.08
CA ASP A 56 -3.25 -12.25 7.55
C ASP A 56 -3.12 -10.86 8.18
N GLY A 57 -2.63 -9.87 7.42
CA GLY A 57 -2.50 -8.48 7.85
C GLY A 57 -2.42 -7.53 6.66
N TYR A 58 -2.66 -6.24 6.89
CA TYR A 58 -2.81 -5.25 5.83
C TYR A 58 -2.05 -3.95 6.09
N ILE A 59 -1.34 -3.50 5.07
CA ILE A 59 -0.64 -2.20 5.06
C ILE A 59 -1.33 -1.29 4.05
N ALA A 60 -1.76 -0.11 4.49
CA ALA A 60 -2.24 0.96 3.62
C ALA A 60 -1.11 1.93 3.29
N LEU A 61 -0.65 1.95 2.04
CA LEU A 61 0.36 2.90 1.57
C LEU A 61 -0.32 4.08 0.85
N ASN A 62 -0.50 5.17 1.58
CA ASN A 62 -1.15 6.37 1.12
C ASN A 62 -0.16 7.36 0.52
N GLY A 63 -0.48 7.92 -0.64
CA GLY A 63 0.33 8.99 -1.22
C GLY A 63 0.25 10.29 -0.43
N CYS A 64 -0.92 10.63 0.12
CA CYS A 64 -1.15 11.90 0.81
C CYS A 64 -2.26 11.82 1.86
N LYS A 65 -2.49 12.91 2.59
CA LYS A 65 -3.49 13.06 3.68
C LYS A 65 -4.94 12.68 3.34
N VAL A 66 -5.28 12.48 2.06
CA VAL A 66 -6.61 11.99 1.65
C VAL A 66 -6.84 10.56 2.14
N ARG A 67 -5.78 9.77 2.33
CA ARG A 67 -5.81 8.40 2.87
C ARG A 67 -6.72 7.46 2.07
N CYS A 68 -6.60 7.49 0.74
CA CYS A 68 -7.47 6.71 -0.14
C CYS A 68 -7.33 5.19 0.07
N ALA A 69 -6.11 4.70 0.29
CA ALA A 69 -5.87 3.28 0.48
C ALA A 69 -6.56 2.75 1.74
N THR A 70 -6.42 3.50 2.84
CA THR A 70 -7.09 3.23 4.11
C THR A 70 -8.60 3.21 3.95
N LYS A 71 -9.17 4.22 3.29
CA LYS A 71 -10.61 4.30 3.03
C LYS A 71 -11.10 3.13 2.16
N ALA A 72 -10.33 2.72 1.15
CA ALA A 72 -10.67 1.60 0.29
C ALA A 72 -10.73 0.27 1.07
N LEU A 73 -9.70 -0.03 1.89
CA LEU A 73 -9.68 -1.21 2.76
C LEU A 73 -10.89 -1.21 3.72
N MET A 74 -11.11 -0.09 4.42
CA MET A 74 -12.23 0.05 5.35
C MET A 74 -13.59 -0.12 4.67
N SER A 75 -13.75 0.36 3.42
CA SER A 75 -15.00 0.22 2.67
C SER A 75 -15.38 -1.24 2.39
N ALA A 76 -14.39 -2.14 2.32
CA ALA A 76 -14.59 -3.57 2.16
C ALA A 76 -14.61 -4.33 3.51
N GLY A 77 -14.49 -3.63 4.64
CA GLY A 77 -14.39 -4.25 5.97
C GLY A 77 -13.07 -4.98 6.20
N ILE A 78 -11.99 -4.57 5.52
CA ILE A 78 -10.63 -5.07 5.74
C ILE A 78 -9.97 -4.15 6.77
N PRO A 79 -9.39 -4.70 7.87
CA PRO A 79 -8.71 -3.88 8.87
C PRO A 79 -7.44 -3.27 8.28
N VAL A 80 -7.03 -2.11 8.78
CA VAL A 80 -5.72 -1.52 8.45
C VAL A 80 -4.82 -1.75 9.64
N ASN A 81 -3.86 -2.65 9.49
CA ASN A 81 -2.93 -2.98 10.56
C ASN A 81 -1.81 -1.96 10.62
N GLU A 82 -1.34 -1.47 9.48
CA GLU A 82 -0.40 -0.34 9.42
C GLU A 82 -0.76 0.66 8.32
N GLU A 83 -0.50 1.95 8.60
CA GLU A 83 -0.75 3.05 7.68
C GLU A 83 0.51 3.92 7.49
N ILE A 84 0.92 4.07 6.25
CA ILE A 84 2.01 4.97 5.85
C ILE A 84 1.42 6.07 4.96
N VAL A 85 1.74 7.34 5.25
CA VAL A 85 1.39 8.48 4.40
C VAL A 85 2.67 9.11 3.84
N ILE A 86 2.91 8.95 2.54
CA ILE A 86 4.17 9.30 1.89
C ILE A 86 4.55 10.77 2.10
N THR A 87 3.62 11.69 1.86
CA THR A 87 3.88 13.14 2.07
C THR A 87 4.27 13.49 3.50
N GLU A 88 3.76 12.76 4.49
CA GLU A 88 3.99 13.04 5.91
C GLU A 88 5.27 12.37 6.40
N ARG A 89 5.52 11.12 5.99
CA ARG A 89 6.66 10.31 6.45
C ARG A 89 7.98 10.70 5.78
N TYR A 90 7.92 11.07 4.51
CA TYR A 90 9.11 11.33 3.69
C TYR A 90 9.28 12.80 3.31
N ASP A 91 8.39 13.69 3.76
CA ASP A 91 8.42 15.13 3.44
C ASP A 91 8.47 15.41 1.92
N ILE A 92 7.71 14.63 1.14
CA ILE A 92 7.62 14.77 -0.32
C ILE A 92 6.38 15.60 -0.67
N GLU A 93 6.56 16.68 -1.42
CA GLU A 93 5.45 17.49 -1.91
C GLU A 93 4.68 16.77 -3.04
N LYS A 94 3.35 16.77 -2.94
CA LYS A 94 2.48 16.25 -4.00
C LYS A 94 2.52 17.16 -5.23
N ASN A 95 2.90 16.62 -6.38
CA ASN A 95 2.98 17.32 -7.66
C ASN A 95 2.62 16.41 -8.86
N LYS A 96 2.79 16.91 -10.09
CA LYS A 96 2.47 16.21 -11.35
C LYS A 96 3.65 15.43 -11.97
N ASN A 97 4.76 15.24 -11.26
CA ASN A 97 5.86 14.41 -11.74
C ASN A 97 5.56 12.91 -11.51
N PHE A 98 4.74 12.32 -12.38
CA PHE A 98 4.35 10.90 -12.32
C PHE A 98 5.53 9.93 -12.44
N ARG A 99 6.69 10.39 -12.91
CA ARG A 99 7.90 9.58 -13.06
C ARG A 99 8.83 9.66 -11.86
N SER A 100 8.47 10.40 -10.80
CA SER A 100 9.32 10.54 -9.61
C SER A 100 9.74 9.17 -9.05
N GLU A 101 10.97 9.14 -8.54
CA GLU A 101 11.60 8.03 -7.82
C GLU A 101 12.20 8.52 -6.50
N GLU A 102 11.80 9.74 -6.08
CA GLU A 102 12.24 10.35 -4.84
C GLU A 102 11.94 9.44 -3.65
N LYS A 103 13.01 9.03 -2.95
CA LYS A 103 13.00 8.16 -1.76
C LYS A 103 12.29 6.80 -1.99
N LEU A 104 12.23 6.33 -3.24
CA LEU A 104 11.58 5.05 -3.56
C LEU A 104 12.24 3.87 -2.82
N ASP A 105 13.57 3.82 -2.79
CA ASP A 105 14.31 2.75 -2.09
C ASP A 105 14.05 2.77 -0.57
N GLU A 106 13.95 3.96 0.02
CA GLU A 106 13.58 4.12 1.44
C GLU A 106 12.16 3.59 1.70
N MET A 107 11.21 3.83 0.78
CA MET A 107 9.85 3.31 0.90
C MET A 107 9.79 1.78 0.79
N ILE A 108 10.56 1.20 -0.12
CA ILE A 108 10.62 -0.26 -0.30
C ILE A 108 11.18 -0.90 0.97
N GLU A 109 12.29 -0.36 1.50
CA GLU A 109 12.89 -0.87 2.71
C GLU A 109 11.97 -0.70 3.94
N ASP A 110 11.27 0.43 4.05
CA ASP A 110 10.27 0.63 5.11
C ASP A 110 9.13 -0.39 5.03
N LEU A 111 8.58 -0.66 3.83
CA LEU A 111 7.55 -1.69 3.65
C LEU A 111 8.06 -3.08 4.04
N LYS A 112 9.27 -3.45 3.60
CA LYS A 112 9.90 -4.74 3.96
C LYS A 112 10.05 -4.88 5.47
N ASN A 113 10.51 -3.82 6.14
CA ASN A 113 10.64 -3.81 7.60
C ASN A 113 9.30 -3.95 8.30
N ASN A 114 8.25 -3.29 7.81
CA ASN A 114 6.90 -3.46 8.34
C ASN A 114 6.42 -4.90 8.17
N VAL A 115 6.56 -5.49 6.98
CA VAL A 115 6.21 -6.90 6.70
C VAL A 115 6.93 -7.87 7.66
N ASP A 116 8.21 -7.64 7.93
CA ASP A 116 9.00 -8.48 8.84
C ASP A 116 8.55 -8.35 10.31
N GLN A 117 8.02 -7.19 10.72
CA GLN A 117 7.45 -7.01 12.06
C GLN A 117 6.17 -7.84 12.26
N PHE A 118 5.34 -8.02 11.23
CA PHE A 118 4.16 -8.88 11.31
C PHE A 118 4.50 -10.34 11.60
N GLN A 119 5.70 -10.80 11.23
CA GLN A 119 6.14 -12.18 11.48
C GLN A 119 6.55 -12.43 12.94
N LYS A 120 6.89 -11.37 13.68
CA LYS A 120 7.36 -11.46 15.08
C LYS A 120 6.22 -11.47 16.09
N ASN A 121 5.06 -10.96 15.68
CA ASN A 121 3.80 -10.97 16.43
C ASN A 121 2.98 -12.22 16.07
#